data_AF-A0A8J6DTP3-F1
#
_entry.id   AF-A0A8J6DTP3-F1
#
_cell.length_a   1.000
_cell.length_b   1.000
_cell.length_c   1.000
_cell.angle_alpha   90.00
_cell.angle_beta   90.00
_cell.angle_gamma   90.00
#
_symmetry.space_group_name_H-M   'P 1'
#
loop_
_entity.id
_entity.type
_entity.pdbx_description
1 polymer ?
#
loop_
_entity_poly.entity_id
_entity_poly.type
_entity_poly.pdbx_seq_one_letter_code
_entity_poly.pdbx_strand_id
1 'polypeptide(L)'
;MVKQDSSSLTDAVEQVAKQQQSQTSEIEKNKKIRLHLQNELHELEKQIAAVSAEAKETERQIYQQDATIENTKLHCGNLETQIRSLHTENVKLKFDIEAAQEELEEHMIRYNEYYAKIKFHKDSLGAVERKWPFMTELHEKRDLVKKLKIMKEELMQDLQNPEGNWMKQVQEDITKLKDKIKSVKESITEKSRFLEEEKQTHEKLRKEIEVQHKRYGAILKRLHCQVNKLQSNRRQWQWNIQQLEKTAAELKKCIGMKD
;
A
#
# COMPACT_ATOMS: atom_id res chain seq x y z
N MET A 1 158.57 70.26 18.09
CA MET A 1 158.27 70.42 16.65
C MET A 1 157.19 69.41 16.27
N VAL A 2 156.18 69.90 15.55
CA VAL A 2 154.90 69.29 15.15
C VAL A 2 155.07 68.09 14.20
N LYS A 3 154.21 67.05 14.36
CA LYS A 3 153.66 66.09 13.36
C LYS A 3 153.08 64.87 14.10
N GLN A 4 151.91 64.29 13.83
CA GLN A 4 150.77 64.60 12.97
C GLN A 4 149.66 63.59 13.33
N ASP A 5 148.58 64.07 13.98
CA ASP A 5 147.39 63.31 14.38
C ASP A 5 146.54 62.90 13.17
N SER A 6 147.01 61.94 12.37
CA SER A 6 146.32 61.48 11.15
C SER A 6 145.73 60.07 11.24
N SER A 7 145.92 59.34 12.34
CA SER A 7 145.29 58.01 12.53
C SER A 7 143.94 58.06 13.28
N SER A 8 143.61 59.16 13.98
CA SER A 8 142.35 59.28 14.75
C SER A 8 141.12 59.62 13.90
N LEU A 9 141.30 60.25 12.73
CA LEU A 9 140.19 60.68 11.87
C LEU A 9 139.74 59.57 10.91
N THR A 10 140.68 58.79 10.41
CA THR A 10 140.43 57.69 9.45
C THR A 10 139.69 56.54 10.13
N ASP A 11 140.08 56.18 11.35
CA ASP A 11 139.36 55.19 12.17
C ASP A 11 137.95 55.67 12.53
N ALA A 12 137.77 56.96 12.84
CA ALA A 12 136.45 57.53 13.12
C ALA A 12 135.54 57.51 11.87
N VAL A 13 136.07 57.83 10.69
CA VAL A 13 135.31 57.78 9.42
C VAL A 13 134.96 56.35 9.02
N GLU A 14 135.86 55.38 9.22
CA GLU A 14 135.59 53.96 8.96
C GLU A 14 134.55 53.39 9.95
N GLN A 15 134.60 53.81 11.21
CA GLN A 15 133.62 53.45 12.23
C GLN A 15 132.24 54.05 11.90
N VAL A 16 132.19 55.32 11.47
CA VAL A 16 130.95 55.99 11.00
C VAL A 16 130.41 55.28 9.76
N ALA A 17 131.23 54.92 8.78
CA ALA A 17 130.80 54.21 7.57
C ALA A 17 130.25 52.80 7.89
N LYS A 18 130.92 52.03 8.76
CA LYS A 18 130.42 50.74 9.25
C LYS A 18 129.10 50.89 10.01
N GLN A 19 128.96 51.94 10.80
CA GLN A 19 127.72 52.25 11.53
C GLN A 19 126.59 52.69 10.59
N GLN A 20 126.88 53.48 9.56
CA GLN A 20 125.93 53.88 8.52
C GLN A 20 125.47 52.68 7.69
N GLN A 21 126.38 51.79 7.32
CA GLN A 21 126.04 50.56 6.60
C GLN A 21 125.21 49.60 7.47
N SER A 22 125.52 49.49 8.76
CA SER A 22 124.71 48.74 9.74
C SER A 22 123.31 49.35 9.89
N GLN A 23 123.20 50.66 10.06
CA GLN A 23 121.92 51.36 10.16
C GLN A 23 121.10 51.22 8.88
N THR A 24 121.72 51.33 7.71
CA THR A 24 121.01 51.19 6.42
C THR A 24 120.49 49.77 6.24
N SER A 25 121.29 48.75 6.59
CA SER A 25 120.88 47.34 6.61
C SER A 25 119.72 47.09 7.58
N GLU A 26 119.75 47.71 8.76
CA GLU A 26 118.70 47.61 9.77
C GLU A 26 117.40 48.31 9.34
N ILE A 27 117.51 49.51 8.74
CA ILE A 27 116.37 50.25 8.17
C ILE A 27 115.72 49.44 7.04
N GLU A 28 116.50 48.78 6.20
CA GLU A 28 115.98 47.97 5.10
C GLU A 28 115.29 46.69 5.60
N LYS A 29 115.84 46.03 6.64
CA LYS A 29 115.15 44.94 7.36
C LYS A 29 113.84 45.42 7.98
N ASN A 30 113.85 46.56 8.67
CA ASN A 30 112.66 47.15 9.29
C ASN A 30 111.59 47.53 8.26
N LYS A 31 111.97 48.02 7.07
CA LYS A 31 111.02 48.28 5.97
C LYS A 31 110.35 47.00 5.47
N LYS A 32 111.11 45.91 5.30
CA LYS A 32 110.56 44.61 4.88
C LYS A 32 109.59 44.05 5.93
N ILE A 33 109.97 44.12 7.21
CA ILE A 33 109.11 43.73 8.34
C ILE A 33 107.82 44.56 8.33
N ARG A 34 107.91 45.89 8.18
CA ARG A 34 106.73 46.75 8.14
C ARG A 34 105.79 46.39 6.98
N LEU A 35 106.31 46.19 5.77
CA LEU A 35 105.52 45.77 4.61
C LEU A 35 104.83 44.42 4.83
N HIS A 36 105.55 43.46 5.43
CA HIS A 36 104.99 42.16 5.79
C HIS A 36 103.84 42.28 6.79
N LEU A 37 104.05 43.03 7.90
CA LEU A 37 103.03 43.29 8.91
C LEU A 37 101.82 44.03 8.33
N GLN A 38 102.03 44.95 7.38
CA GLN A 38 100.94 45.69 6.75
C GLN A 38 100.09 44.79 5.85
N ASN A 39 100.70 43.84 5.14
CA ASN A 39 99.96 42.82 4.37
C ASN A 39 99.21 41.85 5.28
N GLU A 40 99.81 41.42 6.39
CA GLU A 40 99.14 40.57 7.38
C GLU A 40 97.94 41.28 8.01
N LEU A 41 98.07 42.56 8.38
CA LEU A 41 96.95 43.35 8.88
C LEU A 41 95.80 43.42 7.86
N HIS A 42 96.12 43.69 6.59
CA HIS A 42 95.09 43.77 5.56
C HIS A 42 94.37 42.43 5.32
N GLU A 43 95.11 41.32 5.37
CA GLU A 43 94.52 39.98 5.24
C GLU A 43 93.66 39.63 6.46
N LEU A 44 94.09 39.97 7.68
CA LEU A 44 93.29 39.81 8.89
C LEU A 44 92.02 40.66 8.85
N GLU A 45 92.08 41.91 8.38
CA GLU A 45 90.90 42.77 8.20
C GLU A 45 89.87 42.13 7.24
N LYS A 46 90.35 41.56 6.14
CA LYS A 46 89.50 40.85 5.17
C LYS A 46 88.86 39.60 5.78
N GLN A 47 89.62 38.83 6.56
CA GLN A 47 89.09 37.66 7.27
C GLN A 47 88.05 38.06 8.33
N ILE A 48 88.29 39.12 9.09
CA ILE A 48 87.33 39.66 10.06
C ILE A 48 86.03 40.06 9.36
N ALA A 49 86.11 40.75 8.21
CA ALA A 49 84.93 41.13 7.44
C ALA A 49 84.14 39.91 6.92
N ALA A 50 84.84 38.88 6.43
CA ALA A 50 84.23 37.63 5.97
C ALA A 50 83.52 36.88 7.11
N VAL A 51 84.20 36.69 8.24
CA VAL A 51 83.62 36.05 9.44
C VAL A 51 82.45 36.85 9.99
N SER A 52 82.52 38.19 9.97
CA SER A 52 81.41 39.04 10.39
C SER A 52 80.18 38.90 9.49
N ALA A 53 80.38 38.77 8.17
CA ALA A 53 79.28 38.53 7.23
C ALA A 53 78.64 37.15 7.42
N GLU A 54 79.46 36.11 7.60
CA GLU A 54 78.99 34.74 7.90
C GLU A 54 78.22 34.68 9.22
N ALA A 55 78.72 35.36 10.27
CA ALA A 55 78.05 35.45 11.56
C ALA A 55 76.67 36.13 11.44
N LYS A 56 76.54 37.19 10.63
CA LYS A 56 75.25 37.86 10.40
C LYS A 56 74.26 36.99 9.62
N GLU A 57 74.74 36.23 8.63
CA GLU A 57 73.88 35.33 7.87
C GLU A 57 73.39 34.15 8.73
N THR A 58 74.28 33.56 9.53
CA THR A 58 73.91 32.50 10.47
C THR A 58 72.93 32.98 11.54
N GLU A 59 73.11 34.19 12.08
CA GLU A 59 72.16 34.83 12.99
C GLU A 59 70.76 35.00 12.35
N ARG A 60 70.70 35.46 11.10
CA ARG A 60 69.45 35.57 10.34
C ARG A 60 68.78 34.21 10.13
N GLN A 61 69.55 33.16 9.87
CA GLN A 61 69.04 31.80 9.72
C GLN A 61 68.49 31.25 11.05
N ILE A 62 69.15 31.52 12.17
CA ILE A 62 68.66 31.15 13.50
C ILE A 62 67.29 31.80 13.76
N TYR A 63 67.14 33.10 13.54
CA TYR A 63 65.85 33.78 13.70
C TYR A 63 64.75 33.20 12.82
N GLN A 64 65.07 32.84 11.57
CA GLN A 64 64.12 32.20 10.67
C GLN A 64 63.71 30.81 11.19
N GLN A 65 64.66 30.02 11.68
CA GLN A 65 64.41 28.71 12.25
C GLN A 65 63.56 28.80 13.52
N ASP A 66 63.87 29.73 14.43
CA ASP A 66 63.09 29.97 15.65
C ASP A 66 61.62 30.30 15.32
N ALA A 67 61.38 31.14 14.31
CA ALA A 67 60.02 31.44 13.85
C ALA A 67 59.30 30.19 13.30
N THR A 68 60.00 29.32 12.56
CA THR A 68 59.42 28.05 12.10
C THR A 68 59.14 27.09 13.25
N ILE A 69 60.02 27.03 14.26
CA ILE A 69 59.84 26.19 15.46
C ILE A 69 58.60 26.64 16.22
N GLU A 70 58.42 27.94 16.46
CA GLU A 70 57.24 28.44 17.17
C GLU A 70 55.94 28.18 16.40
N ASN A 71 55.94 28.34 15.07
CA ASN A 71 54.75 28.03 14.26
C ASN A 71 54.40 26.53 14.30
N THR A 72 55.40 25.66 14.19
CA THR A 72 55.17 24.21 14.29
C THR A 72 54.68 23.78 15.67
N LYS A 73 55.20 24.36 16.76
CA LYS A 73 54.69 24.12 18.12
C LYS A 73 53.22 24.50 18.25
N LEU A 74 52.83 25.67 17.73
CA LEU A 74 51.42 26.10 17.75
C LEU A 74 50.53 25.15 16.95
N HIS A 75 50.99 24.69 15.78
CA HIS A 75 50.27 23.69 14.99
C HIS A 75 50.12 22.35 15.73
N CYS A 76 51.19 21.85 16.35
CA CYS A 76 51.14 20.64 17.18
C CYS A 76 50.15 20.79 18.33
N GLY A 77 50.15 21.93 19.03
CA GLY A 77 49.20 22.22 20.10
C GLY A 77 47.74 22.16 19.61
N ASN A 78 47.46 22.72 18.44
CA ASN A 78 46.12 22.67 17.82
C ASN A 78 45.71 21.25 17.42
N LEU A 79 46.65 20.42 16.93
CA LEU A 79 46.36 19.02 16.62
C LEU A 79 46.08 18.21 17.89
N GLU A 80 46.85 18.43 18.96
CA GLU A 80 46.60 17.75 20.23
C GLU A 80 45.24 18.09 20.84
N THR A 81 44.81 19.36 20.77
CA THR A 81 43.47 19.74 21.26
C THR A 81 42.37 19.07 20.45
N GLN A 82 42.53 18.98 19.13
CA GLN A 82 41.60 18.22 18.27
C GLN A 82 41.57 16.73 18.61
N ILE A 83 42.74 16.10 18.80
CA ILE A 83 42.84 14.69 19.19
C ILE A 83 42.15 14.45 20.53
N ARG A 84 42.37 15.32 21.52
CA ARG A 84 41.71 15.24 22.84
C ARG A 84 40.18 15.38 22.71
N SER A 85 39.70 16.29 21.87
CA SER A 85 38.28 16.47 21.59
C SER A 85 37.65 15.23 20.95
N LEU A 86 38.25 14.72 19.88
CA LEU A 86 37.80 13.51 19.18
C LEU A 86 37.84 12.28 20.08
N HIS A 87 38.84 12.16 20.96
CA HIS A 87 38.91 11.06 21.90
C HIS A 87 37.77 11.10 22.91
N THR A 88 37.46 12.29 23.44
CA THR A 88 36.34 12.47 24.38
C THR A 88 35.01 12.12 23.73
N GLU A 89 34.79 12.55 22.49
CA GLU A 89 33.59 12.21 21.71
C GLU A 89 33.48 10.70 21.44
N ASN A 90 34.59 10.04 21.05
CA ASN A 90 34.60 8.59 20.85
C ASN A 90 34.24 7.82 22.12
N VAL A 91 34.76 8.25 23.28
CA VAL A 91 34.42 7.64 24.56
C VAL A 91 32.92 7.81 24.84
N LYS A 92 32.36 8.99 24.59
CA LYS A 92 30.92 9.24 24.76
C LYS A 92 30.08 8.34 23.85
N LEU A 93 30.41 8.29 22.56
CA LEU A 93 29.71 7.44 21.58
C LEU A 93 29.76 5.96 21.97
N LYS A 94 30.89 5.50 22.51
CA LYS A 94 31.02 4.12 23.00
C LYS A 94 30.01 3.83 24.12
N PHE A 95 29.89 4.72 25.10
CA PHE A 95 28.90 4.57 26.17
C PHE A 95 27.47 4.62 25.65
N ASP A 96 27.16 5.53 24.72
CA ASP A 96 25.83 5.63 24.11
C ASP A 96 25.46 4.34 23.35
N ILE A 97 26.43 3.72 22.65
CA ILE A 97 26.25 2.42 21.97
C ILE A 97 26.00 1.30 22.99
N GLU A 98 26.79 1.22 24.05
CA GLU A 98 26.63 0.20 25.10
C GLU A 98 25.25 0.31 25.77
N ALA A 99 24.80 1.53 26.10
CA ALA A 99 23.48 1.76 26.67
C ALA A 99 22.34 1.35 25.72
N ALA A 100 22.44 1.69 24.43
CA ALA A 100 21.45 1.29 23.44
C ALA A 100 21.40 -0.24 23.22
N GLN A 101 22.54 -0.92 23.34
CA GLN A 101 22.61 -2.38 23.27
C GLN A 101 21.92 -3.03 24.47
N GLU A 102 22.15 -2.52 25.69
CA GLU A 102 21.49 -3.02 26.91
C GLU A 102 19.97 -2.85 26.84
N GLU A 103 19.48 -1.68 26.38
CA GLU A 103 18.05 -1.41 26.21
C GLU A 103 17.42 -2.37 25.17
N LEU A 104 18.12 -2.62 24.06
CA LEU A 104 17.67 -3.58 23.04
C LEU A 104 17.55 -5.00 23.60
N GLU A 105 18.53 -5.43 24.40
CA GLU A 105 18.54 -6.76 24.99
C GLU A 105 17.40 -6.93 26.02
N GLU A 106 17.14 -5.90 26.83
CA GLU A 106 15.97 -5.88 27.71
C GLU A 106 14.66 -5.98 26.92
N HIS A 107 14.53 -5.23 25.82
CA HIS A 107 13.37 -5.33 24.93
C HIS A 107 13.20 -6.73 24.33
N MET A 108 14.30 -7.38 23.92
CA MET A 108 14.26 -8.74 23.40
C MET A 108 13.80 -9.76 24.44
N ILE A 109 14.27 -9.65 25.68
CA ILE A 109 13.84 -10.52 26.78
C ILE A 109 12.33 -10.37 26.99
N ARG A 110 11.84 -9.13 27.15
CA ARG A 110 10.40 -8.85 27.31
C ARG A 110 9.58 -9.39 26.14
N TYR A 111 10.04 -9.16 24.91
CA TYR A 111 9.38 -9.68 23.70
C TYR A 111 9.26 -11.20 23.72
N ASN A 112 10.35 -11.90 24.04
CA ASN A 112 10.38 -13.36 24.08
C ASN A 112 9.44 -13.91 25.16
N GLU A 113 9.36 -13.27 26.32
CA GLU A 113 8.40 -13.64 27.36
C GLU A 113 6.94 -13.50 26.88
N TYR A 114 6.61 -12.38 26.23
CA TYR A 114 5.27 -12.18 25.67
C TYR A 114 4.95 -13.21 24.59
N TYR A 115 5.91 -13.47 23.70
CA TYR A 115 5.75 -14.48 22.66
C TYR A 115 5.48 -15.87 23.26
N ALA A 116 6.24 -16.26 24.30
CA ALA A 116 6.03 -17.52 24.99
C ALA A 116 4.63 -17.61 25.65
N LYS A 117 4.16 -16.53 26.29
CA LYS A 117 2.80 -16.46 26.87
C LYS A 117 1.72 -16.62 25.79
N ILE A 118 1.85 -15.91 24.67
CA ILE A 118 0.89 -16.00 23.55
C ILE A 118 0.88 -17.41 22.98
N LYS A 119 2.04 -18.01 22.77
CA LYS A 119 2.16 -19.37 22.26
C LYS A 119 1.49 -20.38 23.20
N PHE A 120 1.74 -20.28 24.51
CA PHE A 120 1.09 -21.11 25.51
C PHE A 120 -0.43 -20.98 25.48
N HIS A 121 -0.97 -19.76 25.41
CA HIS A 121 -2.41 -19.54 25.33
C HIS A 121 -3.01 -20.12 24.05
N LYS A 122 -2.34 -19.95 22.91
CA LYS A 122 -2.76 -20.51 21.63
C LYS A 122 -2.81 -22.04 21.67
N ASP A 123 -1.78 -22.67 22.24
CA ASP A 123 -1.71 -24.14 22.36
C ASP A 123 -2.79 -24.67 23.32
N SER A 124 -3.03 -23.98 24.44
CA SER A 124 -4.09 -24.29 25.39
C SER A 124 -5.49 -24.16 24.77
N LEU A 125 -5.75 -23.07 24.06
CA LEU A 125 -7.01 -22.86 23.34
C LEU A 125 -7.23 -23.98 22.31
N GLY A 126 -6.22 -24.30 21.50
CA GLY A 126 -6.31 -25.39 20.54
C GLY A 126 -6.59 -26.75 21.20
N ALA A 127 -6.09 -26.98 22.42
CA ALA A 127 -6.42 -28.19 23.18
C ALA A 127 -7.88 -28.23 23.67
N VAL A 128 -8.45 -27.09 24.02
CA VAL A 128 -9.87 -26.96 24.38
C VAL A 128 -10.76 -27.10 23.16
N GLU A 129 -10.42 -26.44 22.05
CA GLU A 129 -11.16 -26.51 20.79
C GLU A 129 -11.23 -27.94 20.25
N ARG A 130 -10.15 -28.71 20.36
CA ARG A 130 -10.16 -30.15 20.01
C ARG A 130 -11.19 -30.96 20.81
N LYS A 131 -11.56 -30.54 22.02
CA LYS A 131 -12.55 -31.22 22.86
C LYS A 131 -13.98 -30.72 22.64
N TRP A 132 -14.15 -29.62 21.91
CA TRP A 132 -15.46 -28.98 21.73
C TRP A 132 -16.51 -29.91 21.11
N PRO A 133 -16.22 -30.69 20.04
CA PRO A 133 -17.21 -31.59 19.45
C PRO A 133 -17.76 -32.60 20.46
N PHE A 134 -16.87 -33.16 21.29
CA PHE A 134 -17.25 -34.10 22.35
C PHE A 134 -18.13 -33.43 23.42
N MET A 135 -17.79 -32.21 23.84
CA MET A 135 -18.59 -31.46 24.82
C MET A 135 -19.99 -31.13 24.27
N THR A 136 -20.09 -30.75 23.01
CA THR A 136 -21.37 -30.50 22.33
C THR A 136 -22.20 -31.77 22.27
N GLU A 137 -21.63 -32.88 21.82
CA GLU A 137 -22.34 -34.17 21.78
C GLU A 137 -22.80 -34.58 23.18
N LEU A 138 -21.94 -34.44 24.20
CA LEU A 138 -22.28 -34.76 25.58
C LEU A 138 -23.49 -33.94 26.08
N HIS A 139 -23.54 -32.65 25.75
CA HIS A 139 -24.67 -31.79 26.08
C HIS A 139 -25.96 -32.26 25.39
N GLU A 140 -25.90 -32.54 24.09
CA GLU A 140 -27.04 -33.05 23.32
C GLU A 140 -27.58 -34.38 23.90
N LYS A 141 -26.68 -35.33 24.19
CA LYS A 141 -27.05 -36.61 24.81
C LYS A 141 -27.68 -36.41 26.19
N ARG A 142 -27.13 -35.50 27.01
CA ARG A 142 -27.69 -35.20 28.34
C ARG A 142 -29.11 -34.64 28.23
N ASP A 143 -29.36 -33.76 27.28
CA ASP A 143 -30.70 -33.19 27.08
C ASP A 143 -31.68 -34.21 26.49
N LEU A 144 -31.23 -35.10 25.61
CA LEU A 144 -32.02 -36.25 25.17
C LEU A 144 -32.42 -37.15 26.34
N VAL A 145 -31.48 -37.47 27.24
CA VAL A 145 -31.76 -38.29 28.43
C VAL A 145 -32.79 -37.60 29.34
N LYS A 146 -32.71 -36.28 29.53
CA LYS A 146 -33.73 -35.53 30.30
C LYS A 146 -35.11 -35.65 29.66
N LYS A 147 -35.21 -35.44 28.33
CA LYS A 147 -36.48 -35.57 27.60
C LYS A 147 -37.06 -36.97 27.73
N LEU A 148 -36.22 -38.00 27.57
CA LEU A 148 -36.64 -39.39 27.72
C LEU A 148 -37.10 -39.72 29.14
N LYS A 149 -36.47 -39.14 30.18
CA LYS A 149 -36.92 -39.30 31.57
C LYS A 149 -38.30 -38.68 31.79
N ILE A 150 -38.56 -37.49 31.24
CA ILE A 150 -39.88 -36.83 31.32
C ILE A 150 -40.93 -37.69 30.62
N MET A 151 -40.69 -38.07 29.36
CA MET A 151 -41.61 -38.95 28.61
C MET A 151 -41.86 -40.27 29.33
N LYS A 152 -40.83 -40.88 29.94
CA LYS A 152 -41.00 -42.10 30.72
C LYS A 152 -41.92 -41.87 31.92
N GLU A 153 -41.75 -40.77 32.64
CA GLU A 153 -42.59 -40.44 33.80
C GLU A 153 -44.05 -40.19 33.40
N GLU A 154 -44.28 -39.43 32.33
CA GLU A 154 -45.61 -39.19 31.76
C GLU A 154 -46.28 -40.52 31.37
N LEU A 155 -45.56 -41.40 30.67
CA LEU A 155 -46.06 -42.72 30.30
C LEU A 155 -46.35 -43.60 31.52
N MET A 156 -45.53 -43.55 32.58
CA MET A 156 -45.81 -44.29 33.81
C MET A 156 -47.08 -43.76 34.51
N GLN A 157 -47.30 -42.45 34.53
CA GLN A 157 -48.51 -41.85 35.07
C GLN A 157 -49.75 -42.27 34.27
N ASP A 158 -49.67 -42.26 32.94
CA ASP A 158 -50.77 -42.71 32.07
C ASP A 158 -51.03 -44.22 32.18
N LEU A 159 -50.00 -45.06 32.42
CA LEU A 159 -50.19 -46.49 32.68
C LEU A 159 -50.87 -46.76 34.03
N GLN A 160 -50.62 -45.93 35.04
CA GLN A 160 -51.29 -46.04 36.34
C GLN A 160 -52.73 -45.51 36.30
N ASN A 161 -53.05 -44.62 35.36
CA ASN A 161 -54.39 -44.11 35.13
C ASN A 161 -54.74 -44.17 33.63
N PRO A 162 -55.36 -45.25 33.13
CA PRO A 162 -55.68 -45.41 31.70
C PRO A 162 -56.68 -44.38 31.14
N GLU A 163 -57.36 -43.60 32.00
CA GLU A 163 -58.15 -42.40 31.61
C GLU A 163 -57.33 -41.09 31.69
N GLY A 164 -56.01 -41.20 31.75
CA GLY A 164 -55.03 -40.12 31.98
C GLY A 164 -54.87 -39.12 30.85
N ASN A 165 -53.74 -38.42 30.85
CA ASN A 165 -53.48 -37.29 29.95
C ASN A 165 -53.45 -37.73 28.48
N TRP A 166 -52.87 -38.91 28.18
CA TRP A 166 -52.84 -39.42 26.81
C TRP A 166 -54.24 -39.71 26.26
N MET A 167 -55.13 -40.29 27.07
CA MET A 167 -56.51 -40.58 26.66
C MET A 167 -57.29 -39.27 26.43
N LYS A 168 -57.08 -38.25 27.26
CA LYS A 168 -57.66 -36.91 27.05
C LYS A 168 -57.16 -36.25 25.77
N GLN A 169 -55.87 -36.32 25.49
CA GLN A 169 -55.28 -35.77 24.26
C GLN A 169 -55.84 -36.47 23.01
N VAL A 170 -55.92 -37.80 23.03
CA VAL A 170 -56.54 -38.59 21.95
C VAL A 170 -58.01 -38.22 21.78
N GLN A 171 -58.74 -38.04 22.88
CA GLN A 171 -60.15 -37.65 22.83
C GLN A 171 -60.32 -36.23 22.24
N GLU A 172 -59.47 -35.28 22.59
CA GLU A 172 -59.47 -33.93 22.00
C GLU A 172 -59.13 -33.94 20.50
N ASP A 173 -58.21 -34.79 20.07
CA ASP A 173 -57.86 -34.90 18.66
C ASP A 173 -58.98 -35.58 17.87
N ILE A 174 -59.66 -36.57 18.47
CA ILE A 174 -60.88 -37.17 17.91
C ILE A 174 -62.00 -36.13 17.78
N THR A 175 -62.23 -35.26 18.78
CA THR A 175 -63.28 -34.22 18.68
C THR A 175 -62.94 -33.19 17.61
N LYS A 176 -61.69 -32.70 17.56
CA LYS A 176 -61.23 -31.79 16.50
C LYS A 176 -61.42 -32.38 15.10
N LEU A 177 -61.11 -33.67 14.93
CA LEU A 177 -61.31 -34.37 13.65
C LEU A 177 -62.81 -34.51 13.31
N LYS A 178 -63.65 -34.83 14.29
CA LYS A 178 -65.11 -34.88 14.11
C LYS A 178 -65.69 -33.53 13.66
N ASP A 179 -65.23 -32.44 14.26
CA ASP A 179 -65.68 -31.08 13.90
C ASP A 179 -65.25 -30.71 12.47
N LYS A 180 -64.01 -31.04 12.08
CA LYS A 180 -63.55 -30.87 10.69
C LYS A 180 -64.40 -31.67 9.70
N ILE A 181 -64.70 -32.93 10.01
CA ILE A 181 -65.57 -33.77 9.17
C ILE A 181 -66.96 -33.15 9.04
N LYS A 182 -67.53 -32.63 10.14
CA LYS A 182 -68.83 -31.97 10.13
C LYS A 182 -68.83 -30.73 9.24
N SER A 183 -67.84 -29.84 9.39
CA SER A 183 -67.70 -28.64 8.57
C SER A 183 -67.55 -28.96 7.08
N VAL A 184 -66.76 -29.98 6.74
CA VAL A 184 -66.59 -30.43 5.35
C VAL A 184 -67.91 -30.99 4.80
N LYS A 185 -68.65 -31.77 5.58
CA LYS A 185 -69.98 -32.28 5.17
C LYS A 185 -70.96 -31.14 4.88
N GLU A 186 -71.03 -30.14 5.76
CA GLU A 186 -71.88 -28.96 5.57
C GLU A 186 -71.50 -28.18 4.30
N SER A 187 -70.19 -28.01 4.04
CA SER A 187 -69.70 -27.38 2.80
C SER A 187 -70.08 -28.19 1.55
N ILE A 188 -69.99 -29.52 1.60
CA ILE A 188 -70.39 -30.39 0.48
C ILE A 188 -71.89 -30.29 0.22
N THR A 189 -72.72 -30.30 1.26
CA THR A 189 -74.18 -30.16 1.11
C THR A 189 -74.54 -28.83 0.47
N GLU A 190 -73.89 -27.74 0.87
CA GLU A 190 -74.13 -26.41 0.33
C GLU A 190 -73.68 -26.29 -1.13
N LYS A 191 -72.48 -26.79 -1.47
CA LYS A 191 -72.01 -26.82 -2.85
C LYS A 191 -72.89 -27.68 -3.75
N SER A 192 -73.44 -28.78 -3.22
CA SER A 192 -74.36 -29.65 -3.96
C SER A 192 -75.69 -28.93 -4.26
N ARG A 193 -76.19 -28.13 -3.31
CA ARG A 193 -77.37 -27.27 -3.52
C ARG A 193 -77.14 -26.25 -4.62
N PHE A 194 -76.03 -25.52 -4.57
CA PHE A 194 -75.66 -24.55 -5.62
C PHE A 194 -75.52 -25.21 -6.99
N LEU A 195 -74.93 -26.41 -7.06
CA LEU A 195 -74.80 -27.14 -8.32
C LEU A 195 -76.15 -27.50 -8.91
N GLU A 196 -77.13 -27.86 -8.08
CA GLU A 196 -78.49 -28.18 -8.53
C GLU A 196 -79.23 -26.94 -9.03
N GLU A 197 -79.10 -25.81 -8.33
CA GLU A 197 -79.62 -24.51 -8.78
C GLU A 197 -79.03 -24.12 -10.15
N GLU A 198 -77.71 -24.28 -10.32
CA GLU A 198 -77.01 -23.98 -11.58
C GLU A 198 -77.43 -24.90 -12.73
N LYS A 199 -77.72 -26.18 -12.45
CA LYS A 199 -78.28 -27.08 -13.46
C LYS A 199 -79.67 -26.62 -13.92
N GLN A 200 -80.51 -26.15 -13.00
CA GLN A 200 -81.84 -25.65 -13.34
C GLN A 200 -81.79 -24.37 -14.16
N THR A 201 -80.89 -23.44 -13.84
CA THR A 201 -80.69 -22.21 -14.64
C THR A 201 -80.15 -22.55 -16.03
N HIS A 202 -79.18 -23.44 -16.13
CA HIS A 202 -78.63 -23.90 -17.41
C HIS A 202 -79.70 -24.54 -18.30
N GLU A 203 -80.57 -25.38 -17.75
CA GLU A 203 -81.67 -26.00 -18.51
C GLU A 203 -82.69 -24.96 -19.01
N LYS A 204 -83.01 -23.93 -18.21
CA LYS A 204 -83.86 -22.81 -18.65
C LYS A 204 -83.23 -22.06 -19.82
N LEU A 205 -81.96 -21.68 -19.69
CA LEU A 205 -81.21 -20.99 -20.75
C LEU A 205 -81.12 -21.82 -22.04
N ARG A 206 -80.90 -23.13 -21.92
CA ARG A 206 -80.86 -24.05 -23.06
C ARG A 206 -82.17 -24.03 -23.86
N LYS A 207 -83.31 -24.12 -23.16
CA LYS A 207 -84.64 -24.04 -23.80
C LYS A 207 -84.87 -22.69 -24.47
N GLU A 208 -84.43 -21.59 -23.84
CA GLU A 208 -84.56 -20.26 -24.41
C GLU A 208 -83.70 -20.10 -25.69
N ILE A 209 -82.45 -20.55 -25.65
CA ILE A 209 -81.57 -20.58 -26.84
C ILE A 209 -82.20 -21.38 -27.96
N GLU A 210 -82.78 -22.55 -27.68
CA GLU A 210 -83.45 -23.38 -28.69
C GLU A 210 -84.65 -22.67 -29.32
N VAL A 211 -85.48 -22.01 -28.50
CA VAL A 211 -86.62 -21.20 -28.98
C VAL A 211 -86.13 -20.07 -29.88
N GLN A 212 -85.09 -19.33 -29.46
CA GLN A 212 -84.51 -18.26 -30.27
C GLN A 212 -83.92 -18.79 -31.58
N HIS A 213 -83.22 -19.93 -31.54
CA HIS A 213 -82.65 -20.56 -32.74
C HIS A 213 -83.74 -20.94 -33.76
N LYS A 214 -84.87 -21.50 -33.29
CA LYS A 214 -86.04 -21.78 -34.14
C LYS A 214 -86.64 -20.51 -34.74
N ARG A 215 -86.77 -19.44 -33.95
CA ARG A 215 -87.24 -18.11 -34.42
C ARG A 215 -86.33 -17.54 -35.49
N TYR A 216 -85.02 -17.48 -35.25
CA TYR A 216 -84.06 -16.99 -36.22
C TYR A 216 -84.04 -17.86 -37.49
N GLY A 217 -84.14 -19.18 -37.38
CA GLY A 217 -84.26 -20.08 -38.53
C GLY A 217 -85.51 -19.79 -39.37
N ALA A 218 -86.65 -19.49 -38.76
CA ALA A 218 -87.86 -19.10 -39.47
C ALA A 218 -87.73 -17.73 -40.18
N ILE A 219 -87.09 -16.76 -39.52
CA ILE A 219 -86.80 -15.44 -40.10
C ILE A 219 -85.87 -15.60 -41.32
N LEU A 220 -84.78 -16.37 -41.19
CA LEU A 220 -83.84 -16.64 -42.27
C LEU A 220 -84.52 -17.30 -43.47
N LYS A 221 -85.38 -18.30 -43.25
CA LYS A 221 -86.15 -18.94 -44.33
C LYS A 221 -87.07 -17.94 -45.04
N ARG A 222 -87.77 -17.08 -44.29
CA ARG A 222 -88.64 -16.04 -44.87
C ARG A 222 -87.83 -15.05 -45.71
N LEU A 223 -86.72 -14.55 -45.18
CA LEU A 223 -85.81 -13.64 -45.91
C LEU A 223 -85.27 -14.31 -47.17
N HIS A 224 -84.85 -15.57 -47.09
CA HIS A 224 -84.38 -16.32 -48.25
C HIS A 224 -85.45 -16.43 -49.36
N CYS A 225 -86.70 -16.74 -49.00
CA CYS A 225 -87.81 -16.74 -49.96
C CYS A 225 -88.07 -15.35 -50.57
N GLN A 226 -87.99 -14.28 -49.77
CA GLN A 226 -88.13 -12.90 -50.26
C GLN A 226 -87.02 -12.55 -51.25
N VAL A 227 -85.76 -12.89 -50.95
CA VAL A 227 -84.61 -12.70 -51.85
C VAL A 227 -84.80 -13.48 -53.16
N ASN A 228 -85.18 -14.76 -53.08
CA ASN A 228 -85.41 -15.59 -54.27
C ASN A 228 -86.54 -15.02 -55.15
N LYS A 229 -87.62 -14.51 -54.54
CA LYS A 229 -88.72 -13.85 -55.27
C LYS A 229 -88.23 -12.59 -55.98
N LEU A 230 -87.44 -11.74 -55.31
CA LEU A 230 -86.84 -10.55 -55.90
C LEU A 230 -85.88 -10.90 -57.05
N GLN A 231 -85.06 -11.94 -56.90
CA GLN A 231 -84.15 -12.41 -57.95
C GLN A 231 -84.92 -12.96 -59.17
N SER A 232 -85.97 -13.75 -58.95
CA SER A 232 -86.83 -14.25 -60.04
C SER A 232 -87.51 -13.10 -60.78
N ASN A 233 -88.09 -12.14 -60.04
CA ASN A 233 -88.67 -10.93 -60.63
C ASN A 233 -87.62 -10.15 -61.44
N ARG A 234 -86.40 -9.97 -60.92
CA ARG A 234 -85.31 -9.30 -61.64
C ARG A 234 -84.98 -10.01 -62.96
N ARG A 235 -84.91 -11.35 -62.97
CA ARG A 235 -84.68 -12.12 -64.22
C ARG A 235 -85.83 -11.93 -65.21
N GLN A 236 -87.08 -11.96 -64.74
CA GLN A 236 -88.25 -11.70 -65.58
C GLN A 236 -88.24 -10.28 -66.17
N TRP A 237 -87.88 -9.28 -65.37
CA TRP A 237 -87.79 -7.90 -65.80
C TRP A 237 -86.65 -7.73 -66.82
N GLN A 238 -85.49 -8.36 -66.61
CA GLN A 238 -84.41 -8.39 -67.60
C GLN A 238 -84.84 -9.06 -68.91
N TRP A 239 -85.59 -10.17 -68.84
CA TRP A 239 -86.13 -10.83 -70.04
C TRP A 239 -87.13 -9.94 -70.78
N ASN A 240 -88.08 -9.31 -70.06
CA ASN A 240 -89.02 -8.36 -70.64
C ASN A 240 -88.29 -7.18 -71.30
N ILE A 241 -87.24 -6.64 -70.66
CA ILE A 241 -86.40 -5.58 -71.23
C ILE A 241 -85.74 -6.06 -72.53
N GLN A 242 -85.15 -7.26 -72.56
CA GLN A 242 -84.54 -7.81 -73.78
C GLN A 242 -85.56 -8.02 -74.91
N GLN A 243 -86.78 -8.47 -74.60
CA GLN A 243 -87.85 -8.59 -75.59
C GLN A 243 -88.30 -7.22 -76.11
N LEU A 244 -88.41 -6.22 -75.25
CA LEU A 244 -88.70 -4.84 -75.63
C LEU A 244 -87.57 -4.22 -76.45
N GLU A 245 -86.31 -4.47 -76.09
CA GLU A 245 -85.14 -4.07 -76.88
C GLU A 245 -85.13 -4.73 -78.26
N LYS A 246 -85.51 -6.02 -78.35
CA LYS A 246 -85.61 -6.74 -79.62
C LYS A 246 -86.77 -6.23 -80.48
N THR A 247 -87.95 -6.04 -79.90
CA THR A 247 -89.11 -5.46 -80.62
C THR A 247 -88.87 -4.01 -81.01
N ALA A 248 -88.20 -3.21 -80.17
CA ALA A 248 -87.75 -1.87 -80.53
C ALA A 248 -86.70 -1.90 -81.66
N ALA A 249 -85.78 -2.88 -81.67
CA ALA A 249 -84.83 -3.07 -82.77
C ALA A 249 -85.52 -3.54 -84.06
N GLU A 250 -86.53 -4.41 -83.98
CA GLU A 250 -87.37 -4.81 -85.12
C GLU A 250 -88.20 -3.65 -85.65
N LEU A 251 -88.81 -2.84 -84.78
CA LEU A 251 -89.47 -1.59 -85.16
C LEU A 251 -88.46 -0.62 -85.80
N LYS A 252 -87.26 -0.42 -85.25
CA LYS A 252 -86.20 0.37 -85.91
C LYS A 252 -85.89 -0.16 -87.31
N LYS A 253 -85.86 -1.48 -87.49
CA LYS A 253 -85.64 -2.13 -88.79
C LYS A 253 -86.81 -1.91 -89.78
N CYS A 254 -88.05 -1.98 -89.30
CA CYS A 254 -89.26 -1.79 -90.10
C CYS A 254 -89.59 -0.32 -90.37
N ILE A 255 -89.19 0.59 -89.49
CA ILE A 255 -89.33 2.03 -89.69
C ILE A 255 -88.38 2.51 -90.80
N GLY A 256 -87.47 1.69 -91.33
CA GLY A 256 -86.51 2.18 -92.32
C GLY A 256 -85.70 3.34 -91.74
N MET A 257 -85.49 3.33 -90.43
CA MET A 257 -84.42 4.05 -89.79
C MET A 257 -83.37 3.01 -89.49
N LYS A 258 -82.61 2.69 -90.53
CA LYS A 258 -81.17 2.63 -90.26
C LYS A 258 -80.83 4.01 -89.71
N ASP A 259 -80.34 4.00 -88.48
CA ASP A 259 -80.02 5.14 -87.63
C ASP A 259 -81.22 5.80 -86.92
#